data_AF-A0A957ARL6-F1
#
_entry.id   AF-A0A957ARL6-F1
#
_cell.length_a   1.000
_cell.length_b   1.000
_cell.length_c   1.000
_cell.angle_alpha   90.00
_cell.angle_beta   90.00
_cell.angle_gamma   90.00
#
_symmetry.space_group_name_H-M   'P 1'
#
loop_
_entity.id
_entity.type
_entity.pdbx_description
1 polymer ?
#
loop_
_entity_poly.entity_id
_entity_poly.type
_entity_poly.pdbx_seq_one_letter_code
_entity_poly.pdbx_strand_id
1 'polypeptide(L)' 'EAKAELVQALPAGGVAILNEDEPLVAAMRDMTQARVFTYGLTRDCDLWADEIVGEGMDGIRFR' A
#
# COMPACT_ATOMS: atom_id res chain seq x y z
N GLU A 1 -5.64 -0.33 -15.77
CA GLU A 1 -7.07 0.01 -15.57
C GLU A 1 -7.75 -0.93 -14.56
N ALA A 2 -7.78 -2.25 -14.76
CA ALA A 2 -8.51 -3.19 -13.88
C ALA A 2 -8.31 -3.04 -12.35
N LYS A 3 -7.10 -2.74 -11.84
CA LYS A 3 -6.86 -2.56 -10.40
C LYS A 3 -7.54 -1.31 -9.83
N ALA A 4 -7.62 -0.23 -10.63
CA ALA A 4 -8.21 1.03 -10.18
C ALA A 4 -9.73 0.92 -9.98
N GLU A 5 -10.40 0.05 -10.74
CA GLU A 5 -11.84 -0.21 -10.61
C GLU A 5 -12.20 -0.68 -9.19
N LEU A 6 -11.34 -1.48 -8.56
CA LEU A 6 -11.54 -1.95 -7.18
C LEU A 6 -11.51 -0.80 -6.17
N VAL A 7 -10.60 0.15 -6.36
CA VAL A 7 -10.41 1.32 -5.46
C VAL A 7 -11.54 2.33 -5.66
N GLN A 8 -11.96 2.55 -6.90
CA GLN A 8 -13.11 3.40 -7.26
C GLN A 8 -14.44 2.85 -6.75
N ALA A 9 -14.61 1.53 -6.71
CA ALA A 9 -15.84 0.88 -6.26
C ALA A 9 -16.03 0.87 -4.73
N LEU A 10 -15.04 1.34 -3.95
CA LEU A 10 -15.15 1.33 -2.50
C LEU A 10 -16.30 2.22 -2.00
N PRO A 11 -17.09 1.76 -1.01
CA PRO A 11 -18.09 2.60 -0.37
C PRO A 11 -17.44 3.69 0.49
N ALA A 12 -18.20 4.70 0.90
CA ALA A 12 -17.70 5.83 1.71
C ALA A 12 -17.03 5.41 3.04
N GLY A 13 -17.47 4.29 3.64
CA GLY A 13 -16.85 3.71 4.84
C GLY A 13 -15.72 2.71 4.55
N GLY A 14 -15.35 2.51 3.28
CA GLY A 14 -14.31 1.59 2.86
C GLY A 14 -12.90 2.10 3.15
N VAL A 15 -11.91 1.21 2.96
CA VAL A 15 -10.49 1.54 3.08
C VAL A 15 -9.75 1.00 1.85
N ALA A 16 -9.03 1.87 1.15
CA ALA A 16 -8.10 1.49 0.10
C ALA A 16 -6.73 1.23 0.73
N ILE A 17 -6.22 0.00 0.63
CA ILE A 17 -4.87 -0.35 1.07
C ILE A 17 -3.97 -0.35 -0.16
N LEU A 18 -3.08 0.63 -0.26
CA LEU A 18 -2.28 0.90 -1.45
C LEU A 18 -0.79 0.69 -1.18
N ASN A 19 -0.08 0.13 -2.17
CA ASN A 19 1.38 0.09 -2.16
C ASN A 19 1.92 1.44 -2.67
N GLU A 20 2.65 2.16 -1.82
CA GLU A 20 3.23 3.46 -2.17
C GLU A 20 4.52 3.32 -2.98
N ASP A 21 5.21 2.18 -2.90
CA ASP A 21 6.45 1.94 -3.65
C ASP A 21 6.22 1.75 -5.16
N GLU A 22 4.97 1.54 -5.56
CA GLU A 22 4.56 1.39 -6.95
C GLU A 22 3.80 2.65 -7.41
N PRO A 23 4.42 3.55 -8.22
CA PRO A 23 3.85 4.85 -8.55
C PRO A 23 2.44 4.79 -9.17
N LEU A 24 2.16 3.76 -9.99
CA LEU A 24 0.84 3.59 -10.59
C LEU A 24 -0.24 3.21 -9.57
N VAL A 25 0.14 2.53 -8.48
CA VAL A 25 -0.76 2.18 -7.37
C VAL A 25 -0.92 3.37 -6.43
N ALA A 26 0.17 4.07 -6.11
CA ALA A 26 0.14 5.29 -5.30
C ALA A 26 -0.83 6.34 -5.89
N ALA A 27 -0.79 6.54 -7.22
CA ALA A 27 -1.70 7.45 -7.92
C ALA A 27 -3.20 7.11 -7.76
N MET A 28 -3.54 5.86 -7.40
CA MET A 28 -4.94 5.46 -7.17
C MET A 28 -5.55 6.10 -5.91
N ARG A 29 -4.73 6.70 -5.03
CA ARG A 29 -5.20 7.46 -3.87
C ARG A 29 -6.19 8.57 -4.25
N ASP A 30 -5.99 9.17 -5.42
CA ASP A 30 -6.83 10.28 -5.92
C ASP A 30 -8.08 9.77 -6.67
N MET A 31 -8.23 8.45 -6.80
CA MET A 31 -9.31 7.81 -7.54
C MET A 31 -10.44 7.29 -6.64
N THR A 32 -10.37 7.50 -5.33
CA THR A 32 -11.41 7.09 -4.37
C THR A 32 -11.70 8.18 -3.36
N GLN A 33 -12.91 8.15 -2.80
CA GLN A 33 -13.30 8.97 -1.66
C GLN A 33 -13.20 8.18 -0.33
N ALA A 34 -12.87 6.88 -0.41
CA ALA A 34 -12.62 6.05 0.75
C ALA A 34 -11.35 6.49 1.50
N ARG A 35 -11.20 6.05 2.75
CA ARG A 35 -9.96 6.28 3.49
C ARG A 35 -8.81 5.55 2.80
N VAL A 36 -7.70 6.22 2.57
CA VAL A 36 -6.48 5.61 2.03
C VAL A 36 -5.57 5.21 3.19
N PHE A 37 -4.99 4.01 3.11
CA PHE A 37 -3.94 3.52 3.99
C PHE A 37 -2.81 2.97 3.13
N THR A 38 -1.60 3.45 3.32
CA THR A 38 -0.45 3.17 2.46
C THR A 38 0.54 2.23 3.14
N TYR A 39 1.14 1.32 2.37
CA TYR A 39 2.28 0.55 2.80
C TYR A 39 3.46 0.67 1.83
N GLY A 40 4.68 0.51 2.33
CA GLY A 40 5.87 0.52 1.48
C GLY A 40 7.19 0.41 2.24
N LEU A 41 8.27 0.88 1.62
CA LEU A 41 9.63 0.86 2.17
C LEU A 41 10.13 2.24 2.62
N THR A 42 9.26 3.26 2.57
CA THR A 42 9.59 4.63 2.95
C THR A 42 8.81 5.07 4.17
N ARG A 43 9.39 5.97 4.97
CA ARG A 43 8.78 6.49 6.21
C ARG A 43 7.57 7.40 5.98
N ASP A 44 7.29 7.74 4.72
CA ASP A 44 6.15 8.56 4.34
C ASP A 44 4.86 7.73 4.24
N CYS A 45 4.96 6.39 4.27
CA CYS A 45 3.81 5.48 4.31
C CYS A 45 3.18 5.39 5.71
N ASP A 46 1.89 5.04 5.78
CA ASP A 46 1.21 4.76 7.06
C ASP A 46 1.79 3.52 7.76
N LEU A 47 2.20 2.51 6.97
CA LEU A 47 2.94 1.34 7.42
C LEU A 47 4.18 1.17 6.55
N TRP A 48 5.35 1.04 7.14
CA TRP A 48 6.56 0.73 6.38
C TRP A 48 7.36 -0.35 7.06
N ALA A 49 8.20 -1.01 6.27
CA ALA A 49 9.22 -1.91 6.76
C ALA A 49 10.59 -1.25 6.61
N ASP A 50 11.38 -1.21 7.68
CA ASP A 50 12.80 -0.91 7.60
C ASP A 50 13.65 -2.03 8.20
N GLU A 51 14.98 -1.89 8.15
CA GLU A 51 15.93 -2.90 8.68
C GLU A 51 15.70 -4.33 8.11
N ILE A 52 15.38 -4.44 6.81
CA ILE A 52 15.04 -5.72 6.16
C ILE A 52 16.26 -6.63 6.06
N VAL A 53 16.15 -7.84 6.61
CA VAL A 53 17.15 -8.91 6.54
C VAL A 53 16.51 -10.19 6.02
N GLY A 54 17.05 -10.73 4.93
CA GLY A 54 16.71 -12.07 4.45
C GLY A 54 17.42 -13.14 5.27
N GLU A 55 16.69 -14.09 5.83
CA GLU A 55 17.20 -15.20 6.64
C GLU A 55 17.21 -16.52 5.84
N GLY A 56 17.37 -16.42 4.51
CA GLY A 56 17.37 -17.58 3.62
C GLY A 56 16.01 -18.29 3.60
N MET A 57 15.98 -19.59 3.89
CA MET A 57 14.73 -20.36 3.97
C MET A 57 13.95 -20.13 5.27
N ASP A 58 14.56 -19.48 6.26
CA ASP A 58 13.91 -19.19 7.54
C ASP A 58 13.02 -17.93 7.46
N GLY A 59 13.08 -17.19 6.34
CA GLY A 59 12.15 -16.12 6.00
C GLY A 59 12.81 -14.75 5.89
N ILE A 60 12.07 -13.72 6.30
CA ILE A 60 12.49 -12.32 6.25
C ILE A 60 12.13 -11.68 7.59
N ARG A 61 13.08 -10.94 8.17
CA ARG A 61 12.88 -10.12 9.36
C ARG A 61 13.02 -8.65 8.98
N PHE A 62 12.18 -7.81 9.57
CA PHE A 62 12.20 -6.36 9.41
C PHE A 62 11.60 -5.70 10.66
N ARG A 63 11.64 -4.38 10.72
CA ARG A 63 11.04 -3.58 11.78
C ARG A 63 9.91 -2.73 11.23
#